data_AF-R9XFC0-F1
#
_entry.id   AF-R9XFC0-F1
#
_cell.length_a   1.000
_cell.length_b   1.000
_cell.length_c   1.000
_cell.angle_alpha   90.00
_cell.angle_beta   90.00
_cell.angle_gamma   90.00
#
_symmetry.space_group_name_H-M   'P 1'
#
loop_
_entity.id
_entity.type
_entity.pdbx_description
1 polymer ?
#
loop_
_entity_poly.entity_id
_entity_poly.type
_entity_poly.pdbx_seq_one_letter_code
_entity_poly.pdbx_strand_id
1 'polypeptide(L)'
;MALEDINRRLKKLKKKRVDASIRNRKEVVSEEKAQLAEGKPRVYSMAEAPAEEATEDIQSEQLQLLNYRIIDYEKWDEKQSRHKQPSDGADLGELASSTYRSELHQLQKRGVVKGRVTKGRISASGQVVLDDEPELVDKLAAAVEQTAKRRHADRQKKAAKDGGQAMAGSLNEKNRHFNEKLDREFTKFSR
;
A
#
# COMPACT_ATOMS: atom_id res chain seq x y z
N MET A 1 29.98 11.67 29.22
CA MET A 1 29.35 10.32 29.12
C MET A 1 30.07 9.57 28.02
N ALA A 2 30.66 8.41 28.34
CA ALA A 2 31.46 7.66 27.37
C ALA A 2 30.57 7.02 26.29
N LEU A 3 31.03 6.97 25.04
CA LEU A 3 30.36 6.30 23.91
C LEU A 3 29.96 4.85 24.23
N GLU A 4 30.76 4.19 25.07
CA GLU A 4 30.50 2.83 25.54
C GLU A 4 29.25 2.73 26.41
N ASP A 5 28.97 3.75 27.25
CA ASP A 5 27.78 3.79 28.11
C ASP A 5 26.51 3.95 27.28
N ILE A 6 26.57 4.76 26.22
CA ILE A 6 25.47 4.96 25.28
C ILE A 6 25.16 3.65 24.56
N ASN A 7 26.18 2.96 24.05
CA ASN A 7 26.02 1.66 23.39
C ASN A 7 25.44 0.59 24.32
N ARG A 8 25.88 0.55 25.59
CA ARG A 8 25.32 -0.36 26.60
C ARG A 8 23.86 -0.06 26.90
N ARG A 9 23.47 1.21 27.02
CA ARG A 9 22.07 1.64 27.20
C ARG A 9 21.20 1.27 26.00
N LEU A 10 21.69 1.50 24.79
CA LEU A 10 20.98 1.16 23.55
C LEU A 10 20.75 -0.36 23.42
N LYS A 11 21.75 -1.18 23.74
CA LYS A 11 21.60 -2.65 23.80
C LYS A 11 20.54 -3.08 24.84
N LYS A 12 20.55 -2.47 26.04
CA LYS A 12 19.53 -2.73 27.07
C LYS A 12 18.13 -2.34 26.61
N LEU A 13 17.98 -1.20 25.93
CA LEU A 13 16.68 -0.75 25.39
C LEU A 13 16.16 -1.67 24.29
N LYS A 14 17.04 -2.12 23.38
CA LYS A 14 16.68 -3.11 22.36
C LYS A 14 16.19 -4.42 22.99
N LYS A 15 16.88 -4.91 24.02
CA LYS A 15 16.47 -6.10 24.76
C LYS A 15 15.10 -5.89 25.43
N LYS A 16 14.90 -4.77 26.13
CA LYS A 16 13.61 -4.40 26.74
C LYS A 16 12.46 -4.34 25.72
N ARG A 17 12.71 -3.81 24.52
CA ARG A 17 11.71 -3.77 23.43
C ARG A 17 11.29 -5.18 23.02
N VAL A 18 12.25 -6.08 22.82
CA VAL A 18 11.96 -7.48 22.47
C VAL A 18 11.23 -8.19 23.60
N ASP A 19 11.68 -8.01 24.84
CA ASP A 19 11.04 -8.60 26.03
C ASP A 19 9.59 -8.11 26.18
N ALA A 20 9.32 -6.82 25.96
CA ALA A 20 7.98 -6.26 25.98
C ALA A 20 7.11 -6.85 24.86
N SER A 21 7.62 -6.96 23.64
CA SER A 21 6.91 -7.59 22.52
C SER A 21 6.54 -9.05 22.80
N ILE A 22 7.45 -9.82 23.43
CA ILE A 22 7.18 -11.21 23.83
C ILE A 22 6.11 -11.27 24.93
N ARG A 23 6.16 -10.37 25.92
CA ARG A 23 5.14 -10.31 26.99
C ARG A 23 3.77 -9.99 26.43
N ASN A 24 3.66 -8.95 25.60
CA ASN A 24 2.40 -8.59 24.96
C ASN A 24 1.85 -9.76 24.13
N ARG A 25 2.71 -10.47 23.38
CA ARG A 25 2.27 -11.66 22.62
C ARG A 25 1.76 -12.78 23.52
N LYS A 26 2.38 -13.00 24.69
CA LYS A 26 1.92 -14.00 25.67
C LYS A 26 0.59 -13.60 26.30
N GLU A 27 0.42 -12.32 26.64
CA GLU A 27 -0.82 -11.78 27.18
C GLU A 27 -1.97 -11.94 26.18
N VAL A 28 -1.76 -11.58 24.91
CA VAL A 28 -2.74 -11.81 23.83
C VAL A 28 -3.13 -13.28 23.73
N VAL A 29 -2.17 -14.20 23.71
CA VAL A 29 -2.48 -15.65 23.65
C VAL A 29 -3.22 -16.13 24.90
N SER A 30 -2.92 -15.57 26.08
CA SER A 30 -3.67 -15.90 27.30
C SER A 30 -5.08 -15.34 27.31
N GLU A 31 -5.29 -14.14 26.78
CA GLU A 31 -6.61 -13.52 26.61
C GLU A 31 -7.45 -14.31 25.61
N GLU A 32 -6.88 -14.71 24.47
CA GLU A 32 -7.55 -15.56 23.48
C GLU A 32 -7.98 -16.90 24.09
N LYS A 33 -7.10 -17.53 24.87
CA LYS A 33 -7.42 -18.79 25.57
C LYS A 33 -8.49 -18.61 26.64
N ALA A 34 -8.45 -17.52 27.41
CA ALA A 34 -9.48 -17.21 28.39
C ALA A 34 -10.83 -16.94 27.72
N GLN A 35 -10.86 -16.22 26.61
CA GLN A 35 -12.08 -15.94 25.85
C GLN A 35 -12.67 -17.20 25.20
N LEU A 36 -11.82 -18.09 24.66
CA LEU A 36 -12.26 -19.39 24.15
C LEU A 36 -12.81 -20.29 25.26
N ALA A 37 -12.23 -20.22 26.46
CA ALA A 37 -12.70 -20.98 27.63
C ALA A 37 -14.00 -20.41 28.22
N GLU A 38 -14.20 -19.08 28.17
CA GLU A 38 -15.35 -18.41 28.75
C GLU A 38 -16.57 -18.33 27.80
N GLY A 39 -16.40 -18.55 26.49
CA GLY A 39 -17.48 -18.78 25.51
C GLY A 39 -18.55 -17.67 25.33
N LYS A 40 -18.57 -16.69 26.23
CA LYS A 40 -19.43 -15.51 26.25
C LYS A 40 -18.58 -14.35 26.79
N PRO A 41 -18.68 -13.15 26.22
CA PRO A 41 -17.98 -11.99 26.75
C PRO A 41 -18.39 -11.75 28.21
N ARG A 42 -17.40 -11.68 29.10
CA ARG A 42 -17.61 -11.34 30.52
C ARG A 42 -18.05 -9.89 30.63
N VAL A 43 -19.36 -9.66 30.54
CA VAL A 43 -19.99 -8.38 30.86
C VAL A 43 -19.86 -8.18 32.37
N TYR A 44 -19.21 -7.10 32.79
CA TYR A 44 -19.36 -6.62 34.17
C TYR A 44 -20.83 -6.23 34.34
N SER A 45 -21.60 -7.06 35.05
CA SER A 45 -23.00 -6.77 35.34
C SER A 45 -23.08 -5.58 36.30
N MET A 46 -23.24 -4.39 35.73
CA MET A 46 -23.95 -3.30 36.42
C MET A 46 -25.41 -3.72 36.48
N ALA A 47 -26.02 -3.62 37.66
CA ALA A 47 -27.36 -4.14 37.95
C ALA A 47 -28.40 -3.83 36.85
N GLU A 48 -29.15 -4.87 36.47
CA GLU A 48 -30.22 -4.83 35.47
C GLU A 48 -31.38 -3.93 35.91
N ALA A 49 -31.77 -2.99 35.05
CA ALA A 49 -33.13 -2.45 34.97
C ALA A 49 -33.78 -3.02 33.69
N PRO A 50 -35.09 -3.29 33.68
CA PRO A 50 -35.72 -4.18 32.71
C PRO A 50 -35.84 -3.56 31.32
N ALA A 51 -35.77 -4.47 30.34
CA ALA A 51 -35.77 -4.29 28.91
C ALA A 51 -36.87 -3.37 28.34
N GLU A 52 -36.47 -2.47 27.45
CA GLU A 52 -37.29 -2.04 26.32
C GLU A 52 -36.59 -2.48 25.03
N GLU A 53 -37.35 -3.24 24.24
CA GLU A 53 -36.96 -3.77 22.94
C GLU A 53 -36.79 -2.64 21.90
N ALA A 54 -35.98 -2.94 20.88
CA ALA A 54 -35.72 -2.16 19.66
C ALA A 54 -34.61 -1.11 19.72
N THR A 55 -33.35 -1.54 19.47
CA THR A 55 -32.33 -0.80 18.67
C THR A 55 -31.04 -1.63 18.50
N GLU A 56 -31.12 -2.93 18.20
CA GLU A 56 -29.89 -3.76 18.14
C GLU A 56 -29.00 -3.45 16.92
N ASP A 57 -29.56 -3.07 15.77
CA ASP A 57 -28.76 -2.87 14.55
C ASP A 57 -27.96 -1.55 14.54
N ILE A 58 -28.56 -0.44 15.00
CA ILE A 58 -27.91 0.90 14.96
C ILE A 58 -26.81 1.02 16.02
N GLN A 59 -27.02 0.42 17.20
CA GLN A 59 -26.01 0.42 18.26
C GLN A 59 -24.81 -0.45 17.88
N SER A 60 -25.01 -1.55 17.15
CA SER A 60 -23.93 -2.45 16.73
C SER A 60 -22.91 -1.76 15.80
N GLU A 61 -23.37 -0.95 14.83
CA GLU A 61 -22.49 -0.21 13.92
C GLU A 61 -21.75 0.94 14.64
N GLN A 62 -22.43 1.68 15.51
CA GLN A 62 -21.80 2.74 16.31
C GLN A 62 -20.80 2.17 17.34
N LEU A 63 -21.10 1.03 17.96
CA LEU A 63 -20.18 0.32 18.85
C LEU A 63 -19.00 -0.29 18.09
N GLN A 64 -19.17 -0.74 16.84
CA GLN A 64 -18.05 -1.16 15.99
C GLN A 64 -17.15 0.02 15.59
N LEU A 65 -17.71 1.21 15.37
CA LEU A 65 -16.93 2.43 15.11
C LEU A 65 -16.08 2.87 16.31
N LEU A 66 -16.45 2.51 17.54
CA LEU A 66 -15.72 2.91 18.75
C LEU A 66 -14.81 1.80 19.31
N ASN A 67 -14.95 0.56 18.83
CA ASN A 67 -14.19 -0.61 19.31
C ASN A 67 -13.16 -1.09 18.27
N TYR A 68 -12.29 -0.19 17.78
CA TYR A 68 -11.16 -0.61 16.96
C TYR A 68 -10.15 -1.40 17.80
N ARG A 69 -9.84 -2.64 17.40
CA ARG A 69 -8.75 -3.41 18.00
C ARG A 69 -7.41 -2.94 17.44
N ILE A 70 -6.33 -3.20 18.17
CA ILE A 70 -4.96 -2.90 17.70
C ILE A 70 -4.68 -3.56 16.33
N ILE A 71 -5.23 -4.74 16.09
CA ILE A 71 -5.14 -5.45 14.81
C ILE A 71 -5.83 -4.67 13.68
N ASP A 72 -6.94 -3.99 13.96
CA ASP A 72 -7.65 -3.19 12.96
C ASP A 72 -6.86 -1.91 12.64
N TYR A 73 -6.17 -1.36 13.64
CA TYR A 73 -5.20 -0.28 13.44
C TYR A 73 -4.02 -0.73 12.57
N GLU A 74 -3.42 -1.89 12.84
CA GLU A 74 -2.33 -2.45 12.02
C GLU A 74 -2.78 -2.68 10.58
N LYS A 75 -3.97 -3.26 10.38
CA LYS A 75 -4.56 -3.43 9.04
C LYS A 75 -4.85 -2.09 8.37
N TRP A 76 -5.29 -1.08 9.12
CA TRP A 76 -5.52 0.25 8.59
C TRP A 76 -4.20 0.93 8.21
N ASP A 77 -3.15 0.81 9.02
CA ASP A 77 -1.81 1.36 8.74
C ASP A 77 -1.15 0.65 7.54
N GLU A 78 -1.35 -0.66 7.40
CA GLU A 78 -0.98 -1.40 6.18
C GLU A 78 -1.74 -0.90 4.94
N LYS A 79 -3.03 -0.58 5.07
CA LYS A 79 -3.80 0.03 3.97
C LYS A 79 -3.31 1.44 3.65
N GLN A 80 -3.03 2.27 4.66
CA GLN A 80 -2.50 3.62 4.49
C GLN A 80 -1.11 3.61 3.85
N SER A 81 -0.22 2.72 4.29
CA SER A 81 1.12 2.58 3.70
C SER A 81 1.08 2.11 2.24
N ARG A 82 0.10 1.27 1.86
CA ARG A 82 -0.15 0.92 0.44
C ARG A 82 -0.72 2.09 -0.38
N HIS A 83 -1.43 3.01 0.27
CA HIS A 83 -2.03 4.19 -0.34
C HIS A 83 -1.16 5.45 -0.30
N LYS A 84 0.06 5.39 0.27
CA LYS A 84 1.07 6.44 0.09
C LYS A 84 1.44 6.51 -1.39
N GLN A 85 0.64 7.24 -2.15
CA GLN A 85 1.05 7.74 -3.46
C GLN A 85 2.35 8.51 -3.23
N PRO A 86 3.37 8.33 -4.08
CA PRO A 86 4.53 9.20 -4.04
C PRO A 86 4.03 10.65 -4.06
N SER A 87 4.39 11.44 -3.06
CA SER A 87 4.01 12.85 -3.04
C SER A 87 4.54 13.53 -4.30
N ASP A 88 3.84 14.54 -4.77
CA ASP A 88 4.24 15.38 -5.90
C ASP A 88 5.65 15.96 -5.59
N GLY A 89 6.71 15.35 -6.16
CA GLY A 89 8.12 15.60 -5.79
C GLY A 89 8.94 14.40 -5.29
N ALA A 90 8.41 13.17 -5.33
CA ALA A 90 9.15 11.98 -4.91
C ALA A 90 10.45 11.76 -5.71
N ASP A 91 11.48 11.27 -5.02
CA ASP A 91 12.76 10.90 -5.61
C ASP A 91 12.55 9.88 -6.74
N LEU A 92 13.20 10.12 -7.88
CA LEU A 92 13.15 9.24 -9.05
C LEU A 92 13.61 7.83 -8.68
N GLY A 93 14.54 7.69 -7.73
CA GLY A 93 15.00 6.41 -7.21
C GLY A 93 13.89 5.62 -6.51
N GLU A 94 13.12 6.28 -5.64
CA GLU A 94 11.98 5.65 -4.96
C GLU A 94 10.88 5.26 -5.94
N LEU A 95 10.59 6.13 -6.92
CA LEU A 95 9.63 5.84 -7.99
C LEU A 95 10.07 4.61 -8.82
N ALA A 96 11.34 4.52 -9.21
CA ALA A 96 11.87 3.35 -9.91
C ALA A 96 11.75 2.08 -9.05
N SER A 97 12.06 2.17 -7.75
CA SER A 97 11.95 1.03 -6.85
C SER A 97 10.50 0.53 -6.69
N SER A 98 9.54 1.46 -6.59
CA SER A 98 8.12 1.14 -6.44
C SER A 98 7.53 0.55 -7.72
N THR A 99 7.86 1.12 -8.88
CA THR A 99 7.44 0.60 -10.17
C THR A 99 8.00 -0.80 -10.39
N TYR A 100 9.28 -1.04 -10.11
CA TYR A 100 9.88 -2.37 -10.18
C TYR A 100 9.17 -3.39 -9.29
N ARG A 101 8.91 -3.07 -8.01
CA ARG A 101 8.16 -3.95 -7.09
C ARG A 101 6.75 -4.24 -7.60
N SER A 102 6.08 -3.24 -8.18
CA SER A 102 4.74 -3.40 -8.74
C SER A 102 4.73 -4.34 -9.95
N GLU A 103 5.74 -4.25 -10.82
CA GLU A 103 5.90 -5.12 -11.99
C GLU A 103 6.24 -6.56 -11.56
N LEU A 104 7.11 -6.75 -10.57
CA LEU A 104 7.37 -8.07 -9.98
C LEU A 104 6.09 -8.74 -9.46
N HIS A 105 5.25 -7.97 -8.75
CA HIS A 105 3.97 -8.49 -8.25
C HIS A 105 3.00 -8.83 -9.40
N GLN A 106 2.99 -8.04 -10.47
CA GLN A 106 2.21 -8.36 -11.67
C GLN A 106 2.71 -9.63 -12.38
N LEU A 107 4.02 -9.84 -12.47
CA LEU A 107 4.61 -11.05 -13.03
C LEU A 107 4.23 -12.30 -12.22
N GLN A 108 4.23 -12.20 -10.88
CA GLN A 108 3.74 -13.27 -10.01
C GLN A 108 2.26 -13.59 -10.25
N LYS A 109 1.41 -12.55 -10.38
CA LYS A 109 -0.02 -12.72 -10.67
C LYS A 109 -0.29 -13.35 -12.03
N ARG A 110 0.54 -13.05 -13.03
CA ARG A 110 0.47 -13.64 -14.36
C ARG A 110 0.93 -15.10 -14.39
N GLY A 111 1.40 -15.65 -13.27
CA GLY A 111 1.84 -17.03 -13.19
C GLY A 111 3.07 -17.30 -14.05
N VAL A 112 3.94 -16.30 -14.25
CA VAL A 112 5.18 -16.50 -15.00
C VAL A 112 6.03 -17.52 -14.25
N VAL A 113 6.14 -18.71 -14.84
CA VAL A 113 6.91 -19.81 -14.29
C VAL A 113 8.39 -19.44 -14.32
N LYS A 114 9.16 -19.86 -13.31
CA LYS A 114 10.61 -19.71 -13.33
C LYS A 114 11.15 -20.48 -14.54
N GLY A 115 11.59 -19.74 -15.56
CA GLY A 115 12.25 -20.32 -16.74
C GLY A 115 13.53 -21.04 -16.37
N ARG A 116 14.02 -21.87 -17.28
CA ARG A 116 15.36 -22.48 -17.12
C ARG A 116 16.41 -21.38 -17.17
N VAL A 117 17.37 -21.45 -16.25
CA VAL A 117 18.51 -20.52 -16.28
C VAL A 117 19.41 -20.91 -17.45
N THR A 118 19.40 -20.08 -18.49
CA THR A 118 20.25 -20.22 -19.66
C THR A 118 21.64 -19.68 -19.33
N LYS A 119 22.68 -20.43 -19.69
CA LYS A 119 24.07 -19.96 -19.54
C LYS A 119 24.45 -19.22 -20.80
N GLY A 120 24.75 -17.92 -20.67
CA GLY A 120 25.26 -17.13 -21.79
C GLY A 120 26.57 -17.69 -22.32
N ARG A 121 26.73 -17.68 -23.64
CA ARG A 121 27.98 -18.04 -24.34
C ARG A 121 28.63 -16.78 -24.87
N ILE A 122 29.95 -16.69 -24.77
CA ILE A 122 30.71 -15.60 -25.38
C ILE A 122 31.10 -16.05 -26.78
N SER A 123 30.63 -15.33 -27.79
CA SER A 123 31.00 -15.51 -29.20
C SER A 123 32.48 -15.20 -29.40
N ALA A 124 33.09 -15.75 -30.45
CA ALA A 124 34.43 -15.40 -30.89
C ALA A 124 34.60 -13.89 -31.18
N SER A 125 33.50 -13.19 -31.48
CA SER A 125 33.44 -11.73 -31.64
C SER A 125 33.41 -10.94 -30.33
N GLY A 126 33.43 -11.61 -29.17
CA GLY A 126 33.30 -10.99 -27.84
C GLY A 126 31.85 -10.66 -27.43
N GLN A 127 30.86 -11.00 -28.25
CA GLN A 127 29.45 -10.77 -27.94
C GLN A 127 28.88 -11.86 -27.02
N VAL A 128 28.08 -11.47 -26.02
CA VAL A 128 27.36 -12.41 -25.17
C VAL A 128 26.06 -12.81 -25.88
N VAL A 129 25.92 -14.09 -26.20
CA VAL A 129 24.72 -14.68 -26.79
C VAL A 129 23.97 -15.43 -25.70
N LEU A 130 22.69 -15.08 -25.52
CA LEU A 130 21.76 -15.70 -24.58
C LEU A 130 20.63 -16.34 -25.38
N ASP A 131 20.55 -17.67 -25.31
CA ASP A 131 19.49 -18.44 -25.95
C ASP A 131 18.34 -18.62 -24.95
N ASP A 132 17.43 -17.65 -24.90
CA ASP A 132 16.27 -17.65 -23.99
C ASP A 132 15.04 -18.32 -24.61
N GLU A 133 14.07 -18.71 -23.77
CA GLU A 133 12.81 -19.29 -24.26
C GLU A 133 11.97 -18.23 -25.01
N PRO A 134 11.64 -18.47 -26.30
CA PRO A 134 10.93 -17.48 -27.12
C PRO A 134 9.54 -17.16 -26.56
N GLU A 135 8.86 -18.14 -25.98
CA GLU A 135 7.54 -17.94 -25.37
C GLU A 135 7.56 -16.92 -24.22
N LEU A 136 8.65 -16.85 -23.45
CA LEU A 136 8.79 -15.88 -22.35
C LEU A 136 9.04 -14.47 -22.90
N VAL A 137 9.81 -14.37 -23.99
CA VAL A 137 10.04 -13.11 -24.69
C VAL A 137 8.74 -12.57 -25.29
N ASP A 138 7.94 -13.43 -25.92
CA ASP A 138 6.65 -13.05 -26.49
C ASP A 138 5.65 -12.61 -25.40
N LYS A 139 5.60 -13.33 -24.27
CA LYS A 139 4.79 -12.94 -23.11
C LYS A 139 5.22 -11.58 -22.55
N LEU A 140 6.52 -11.30 -22.52
CA LEU A 140 7.05 -10.01 -22.11
C LEU A 140 6.65 -8.89 -23.08
N ALA A 141 6.81 -9.11 -24.39
CA ALA A 141 6.41 -8.16 -25.41
C ALA A 141 4.91 -7.82 -25.32
N ALA A 142 4.06 -8.85 -25.22
CA ALA A 142 2.62 -8.69 -25.06
C ALA A 142 2.26 -7.92 -23.77
N ALA A 143 2.95 -8.19 -22.67
CA ALA A 143 2.79 -7.47 -21.42
C ALA A 143 3.13 -5.97 -21.55
N VAL A 144 4.24 -5.65 -22.20
CA VAL A 144 4.66 -4.26 -22.44
C VAL A 144 3.62 -3.54 -23.29
N GLU A 145 3.17 -4.15 -24.39
CA GLU A 145 2.12 -3.56 -25.22
C GLU A 145 0.81 -3.32 -24.48
N GLN A 146 0.37 -4.27 -23.65
CA GLN A 146 -0.84 -4.12 -22.85
C GLN A 146 -0.71 -2.94 -21.87
N THR A 147 0.44 -2.80 -21.20
CA THR A 147 0.67 -1.67 -20.29
C THR A 147 0.70 -0.34 -21.04
N ALA A 148 1.28 -0.29 -22.23
CA ALA A 148 1.30 0.91 -23.08
C ALA A 148 -0.11 1.29 -23.52
N LYS A 149 -0.90 0.34 -24.03
CA LYS A 149 -2.31 0.53 -24.43
C LYS A 149 -3.15 1.02 -23.25
N ARG A 150 -2.99 0.43 -22.06
CA ARG A 150 -3.68 0.85 -20.85
C ARG A 150 -3.33 2.28 -20.46
N ARG A 151 -2.03 2.61 -20.38
CA ARG A 151 -1.57 3.98 -20.05
C ARG A 151 -2.10 5.02 -21.04
N HIS A 152 -2.16 4.67 -22.32
CA HIS A 152 -2.71 5.53 -23.35
C HIS A 152 -4.23 5.74 -23.17
N ALA A 153 -5.00 4.66 -22.97
CA ALA A 153 -6.43 4.75 -22.71
C ALA A 153 -6.75 5.55 -21.44
N ASP A 154 -5.99 5.36 -20.37
CA ASP A 154 -6.16 6.12 -19.12
C ASP A 154 -5.87 7.61 -19.33
N ARG A 155 -4.85 7.96 -20.14
CA ARG A 155 -4.59 9.35 -20.52
C ARG A 155 -5.70 9.94 -21.36
N GLN A 156 -6.22 9.22 -22.34
CA GLN A 156 -7.34 9.68 -23.16
C GLN A 156 -8.62 9.89 -22.33
N LYS A 157 -8.93 8.98 -21.41
CA LYS A 157 -10.07 9.12 -20.50
C LYS A 157 -9.93 10.35 -19.60
N LYS A 158 -8.72 10.62 -19.08
CA LYS A 158 -8.44 11.84 -18.31
C LYS A 158 -8.62 13.09 -19.18
N ALA A 159 -8.02 13.13 -20.37
CA ALA A 159 -8.18 14.25 -21.29
C ALA A 159 -9.65 14.51 -21.66
N ALA A 160 -10.44 13.46 -21.89
CA ALA A 160 -11.87 13.59 -22.18
C ALA A 160 -12.68 14.09 -20.97
N LYS A 161 -12.37 13.60 -19.76
CA LYS A 161 -13.02 14.05 -18.52
C LYS A 161 -12.68 15.51 -18.22
N ASP A 162 -11.41 15.86 -18.33
CA ASP A 162 -10.92 17.21 -18.10
C ASP A 162 -11.47 18.17 -19.17
N GLY A 163 -11.60 17.71 -20.43
CA GLY A 163 -12.18 18.44 -21.55
C GLY A 163 -13.67 18.85 -21.39
N GLY A 164 -14.45 18.12 -20.60
CA GLY A 164 -15.86 18.44 -20.33
C GLY A 164 -16.07 19.60 -19.35
N GLN A 165 -15.08 19.91 -18.51
CA GLN A 165 -15.16 20.97 -17.50
C GLN A 165 -14.56 22.27 -18.05
N ALA A 166 -15.20 22.85 -19.07
CA ALA A 166 -14.71 24.06 -19.70
C ALA A 166 -14.69 25.20 -18.66
N MET A 167 -13.48 25.56 -18.19
CA MET A 167 -13.26 26.81 -17.47
C MET A 167 -13.70 27.96 -18.39
N ALA A 168 -14.76 28.66 -18.00
CA ALA A 168 -15.26 29.83 -18.71
C ALA A 168 -14.10 30.84 -18.88
N GLY A 169 -13.63 31.03 -20.12
CA GLY A 169 -12.57 31.98 -20.45
C GLY A 169 -11.36 31.44 -21.23
N SER A 170 -11.28 30.14 -21.54
CA SER A 170 -10.19 29.63 -22.38
C SER A 170 -10.44 29.90 -23.87
N LEU A 171 -9.56 30.67 -24.52
CA LEU A 171 -9.59 30.99 -25.96
C LEU A 171 -9.14 29.82 -26.86
N ASN A 172 -8.27 28.94 -26.36
CA ASN A 172 -7.82 27.73 -27.04
C ASN A 172 -7.44 26.64 -26.02
N GLU A 173 -7.21 25.40 -26.49
CA GLU A 173 -6.93 24.24 -25.63
C GLU A 173 -5.60 24.36 -24.85
N LYS A 174 -4.60 25.04 -25.43
CA LYS A 174 -3.33 25.33 -24.72
C LYS A 174 -3.54 26.31 -23.56
N ASN A 175 -4.36 27.34 -23.76
CA ASN A 175 -4.70 28.34 -22.77
C ASN A 175 -5.56 27.71 -21.66
N ARG A 176 -6.44 26.77 -22.02
CA ARG A 176 -7.14 25.94 -21.05
C ARG A 176 -6.18 25.18 -20.13
N HIS A 177 -5.24 24.43 -20.69
CA HIS A 177 -4.24 23.69 -19.88
C HIS A 177 -3.36 24.61 -19.04
N PHE A 178 -3.07 25.82 -19.53
CA PHE A 178 -2.34 26.83 -18.78
C PHE A 178 -3.15 27.34 -17.58
N ASN A 179 -4.43 27.67 -17.77
CA ASN A 179 -5.32 28.10 -16.69
C ASN A 179 -5.55 26.99 -15.66
N GLU A 180 -5.75 25.74 -16.10
CA GLU A 180 -5.81 24.57 -15.20
C GLU A 180 -4.53 24.41 -14.36
N LYS A 181 -3.36 24.71 -14.94
CA LYS A 181 -2.10 24.70 -14.21
C LYS A 181 -2.05 25.83 -13.18
N LEU A 182 -2.48 27.04 -13.55
CA LEU A 182 -2.55 28.18 -12.64
C LEU A 182 -3.46 27.89 -11.45
N ASP A 183 -4.65 27.33 -11.67
CA ASP A 183 -5.58 26.97 -10.60
C ASP A 183 -4.97 25.97 -9.61
N ARG A 184 -4.22 24.98 -10.11
CA ARG A 184 -3.51 24.01 -9.27
C ARG A 184 -2.46 24.69 -8.37
N GLU A 185 -1.76 25.69 -8.88
CA GLU A 185 -0.79 26.43 -8.08
C GLU A 185 -1.50 27.37 -7.09
N PHE A 186 -2.51 28.12 -7.51
CA PHE A 186 -3.25 29.02 -6.62
C PHE A 186 -3.96 28.26 -5.48
N THR A 187 -4.53 27.09 -5.75
CA THR A 187 -5.13 26.23 -4.72
C THR A 187 -4.10 25.63 -3.76
N LYS A 188 -2.86 25.41 -4.21
CA LYS A 188 -1.74 25.00 -3.33
C LYS A 188 -1.31 26.12 -2.38
N PHE A 189 -1.38 27.39 -2.80
CA PHE A 189 -1.02 28.54 -1.97
C PHE A 189 -2.16 29.11 -1.11
N SER A 190 -3.41 28.74 -1.40
CA SER A 190 -4.59 29.19 -0.65
C SER A 190 -4.96 28.29 0.55
N ARG A 191 -4.17 27.24 0.83
CA ARG A 191 -4.27 26.39 2.02
C ARG A 191 -3.05 26.60 2.91
#